data_AF-A0A7C2KHB9-F1
#
_entry.id   AF-A0A7C2KHB9-F1
#
_cell.length_a   1.000
_cell.length_b   1.000
_cell.length_c   1.000
_cell.angle_alpha   90.00
_cell.angle_beta   90.00
_cell.angle_gamma   90.00
#
_symmetry.space_group_name_H-M   'P 1'
#
loop_
_entity.id
_entity.type
_entity.pdbx_description
1 polymer ?
#
loop_
_entity_poly.entity_id
_entity_poly.type
_entity_poly.pdbx_seq_one_letter_code
_entity_poly.pdbx_strand_id
1 'polypeptide(L)'
;MNLKKYEIVYVTRESSNLAGARYRAYNFCKKLKELNYNCRVISYAEDLGALSGNLEQFLRLSSKINYNIKAYKAFSKLRNPFFIIQRFNYHSLAVLLFCMKHGIKYAYDLDDWEFRENIDYILSVLPRSKA
;
A
#
# COMPACT_ATOMS: atom_id res chain seq x y z
N MET A 1 16.59 -4.53 -12.91
CA MET A 1 16.19 -3.14 -12.64
C MET A 1 17.10 -2.57 -11.54
N ASN A 2 17.82 -1.48 -11.77
CA ASN A 2 18.60 -0.85 -10.69
C ASN A 2 17.63 -0.14 -9.73
N LEU A 3 17.42 -0.73 -8.55
CA LEU A 3 16.47 -0.23 -7.56
C LEU A 3 16.98 1.00 -6.78
N LYS A 4 18.31 1.25 -6.77
CA LYS A 4 18.90 2.35 -5.99
C LYS A 4 18.52 3.75 -6.49
N LYS A 5 18.00 3.85 -7.73
CA LYS A 5 17.52 5.13 -8.28
C LYS A 5 16.11 5.52 -7.81
N TYR A 6 15.38 4.60 -7.19
CA TYR A 6 14.00 4.81 -6.77
C TYR A 6 13.90 5.10 -5.28
N GLU A 7 12.89 5.87 -4.91
CA GLU A 7 12.37 5.88 -3.54
C GLU A 7 11.36 4.72 -3.43
N ILE A 8 11.74 3.62 -2.77
CA ILE A 8 10.87 2.46 -2.58
C ILE A 8 9.85 2.81 -1.50
N VAL A 9 8.57 2.79 -1.85
CA VAL A 9 7.50 3.21 -0.96
C VAL A 9 6.53 2.07 -0.71
N TYR A 10 6.62 1.46 0.47
CA TYR A 10 5.58 0.56 0.93
C TYR A 10 4.37 1.37 1.34
N VAL A 11 3.18 0.99 0.87
CA VAL A 11 1.93 1.65 1.23
C VAL A 11 1.05 0.63 1.93
N THR A 12 0.56 0.98 3.11
CA THR A 12 -0.29 0.11 3.92
C THR A 12 -1.44 0.88 4.55
N ARG A 13 -2.55 0.18 4.80
CA ARG A 13 -3.65 0.71 5.62
C ARG A 13 -3.43 0.54 7.12
N GLU A 14 -2.54 -0.37 7.51
CA GLU A 14 -2.34 -0.82 8.88
C GLU A 14 -1.21 -0.05 9.58
N SER A 15 -1.27 0.00 10.91
CA SER A 15 -0.20 0.53 11.78
C SER A 15 0.90 -0.50 12.02
N SER A 16 2.09 -0.04 12.37
CA SER A 16 3.28 -0.86 12.61
C SER A 16 3.15 -1.87 13.75
N ASN A 17 2.20 -1.68 14.66
CA ASN A 17 1.89 -2.63 15.73
C ASN A 17 1.11 -3.86 15.24
N LEU A 18 0.52 -3.84 14.03
CA LEU A 18 -0.13 -4.99 13.43
C LEU A 18 0.86 -5.84 12.63
N ALA A 19 0.75 -7.16 12.74
CA ALA A 19 1.71 -8.08 12.13
C ALA A 19 1.78 -7.93 10.60
N GLY A 20 0.65 -7.68 9.94
CA GLY A 20 0.58 -7.47 8.49
C GLY A 20 1.52 -6.36 8.05
N ALA A 21 1.28 -5.13 8.47
CA ALA A 21 2.19 -4.02 8.17
C ALA A 21 3.61 -4.22 8.73
N ARG A 22 3.77 -4.70 9.96
CA ARG A 22 5.08 -4.83 10.60
C ARG A 22 6.04 -5.69 9.77
N TYR A 23 5.61 -6.89 9.42
CA TYR A 23 6.48 -7.83 8.70
C TYR A 23 6.58 -7.50 7.23
N ARG A 24 5.48 -7.08 6.58
CA ARG A 24 5.41 -6.92 5.12
C ARG A 24 5.87 -5.56 4.62
N ALA A 25 5.83 -4.52 5.45
CA ALA A 25 6.26 -3.18 5.09
C ALA A 25 7.43 -2.69 5.96
N TYR A 26 7.23 -2.55 7.27
CA TYR A 26 8.20 -1.88 8.14
C TYR A 26 9.53 -2.64 8.26
N ASN A 27 9.50 -3.95 8.51
CA ASN A 27 10.70 -4.77 8.65
C ASN A 27 11.46 -4.90 7.32
N PHE A 28 10.75 -5.12 6.20
CA PHE A 28 11.38 -5.11 4.88
C PHE A 28 12.02 -3.77 4.57
N CYS A 29 11.32 -2.67 4.84
CA CYS A 29 11.86 -1.35 4.59
C CYS A 29 13.08 -1.05 5.46
N LYS A 30 13.07 -1.45 6.74
CA LYS A 30 14.24 -1.41 7.62
C LYS A 30 15.40 -2.18 7.00
N LYS A 31 15.18 -3.40 6.52
CA LYS A 31 16.23 -4.21 5.92
C LYS A 31 16.78 -3.62 4.63
N LEU A 32 15.93 -3.02 3.80
CA LEU A 32 16.35 -2.31 2.59
C LEU A 32 17.21 -1.09 2.92
N LYS A 33 16.87 -0.34 3.97
CA LYS A 33 17.69 0.78 4.46
C LYS A 33 19.08 0.32 4.92
N GLU A 34 19.17 -0.79 5.65
CA GLU A 34 20.45 -1.40 6.05
C GLU A 34 21.34 -1.74 4.83
N LEU A 35 20.72 -2.04 3.69
CA LEU A 35 21.41 -2.31 2.42
C LEU A 35 21.63 -1.05 1.56
N ASN A 36 21.46 0.15 2.12
CA ASN A 36 21.60 1.44 1.45
C ASN A 36 20.62 1.66 0.28
N TYR A 37 19.39 1.15 0.38
CA TYR A 37 18.30 1.56 -0.51
C TYR A 37 17.49 2.70 0.12
N ASN A 38 17.03 3.63 -0.72
CA ASN A 38 16.06 4.64 -0.30
C ASN A 38 14.70 3.98 -0.16
N CYS A 39 14.23 3.82 1.07
CA CYS A 39 12.95 3.18 1.37
C CYS A 39 12.17 3.98 2.42
N ARG A 40 10.84 4.00 2.29
CA ARG A 40 9.93 4.40 3.37
C ARG A 40 8.63 3.61 3.34
N VAL A 41 7.92 3.67 4.47
CA VAL A 41 6.54 3.21 4.59
C VAL A 41 5.64 4.45 4.65
N ILE A 42 4.50 4.40 3.96
CA ILE A 42 3.39 5.32 4.13
C ILE A 42 2.21 4.49 4.64
N SER A 43 1.91 4.63 5.92
CA SER A 43 0.77 4.01 6.58
C SER A 43 -0.40 4.99 6.63
N TYR A 44 -1.57 4.56 6.16
CA TYR A 44 -2.77 5.38 6.31
C TYR A 44 -3.13 5.56 7.79
N ALA A 45 -2.87 4.55 8.63
CA ALA A 45 -3.14 4.63 10.06
C ALA A 45 -2.20 5.62 10.75
N GLU A 46 -0.89 5.45 10.58
CA GLU A 46 0.11 6.24 11.33
C GLU A 46 0.40 7.61 10.69
N ASP A 47 0.55 7.68 9.36
CA ASP A 47 0.93 8.93 8.69
C ASP A 47 -0.27 9.81 8.34
N LEU A 48 -1.45 9.21 8.12
CA LEU A 48 -2.65 9.94 7.65
C LEU A 48 -3.78 10.01 8.68
N GLY A 49 -3.66 9.27 9.79
CA GLY A 49 -4.61 9.23 10.90
C GLY A 49 -5.87 8.40 10.64
N ALA A 50 -5.79 7.35 9.82
CA ALA A 50 -6.88 6.40 9.61
C ALA A 50 -7.02 5.41 10.78
N LEU A 51 -8.20 4.79 10.89
CA LEU A 51 -8.39 3.66 11.80
C LEU A 51 -7.65 2.42 11.27
N SER A 52 -7.12 1.61 12.19
CA SER A 52 -6.25 0.47 11.88
C SER A 52 -6.86 -0.85 12.34
N GLY A 53 -6.54 -1.94 11.64
CA GLY A 53 -6.98 -3.30 11.99
C GLY A 53 -8.51 -3.42 12.03
N ASN A 54 -9.03 -4.04 13.09
CA ASN A 54 -10.48 -4.24 13.26
C ASN A 54 -11.27 -2.94 13.36
N LEU A 55 -10.63 -1.81 13.72
CA LEU A 55 -11.31 -0.53 13.78
C LEU A 55 -11.64 0.04 12.39
N GLU A 56 -11.02 -0.48 11.33
CA GLU A 56 -11.30 -0.08 9.95
C GLU A 56 -12.78 -0.28 9.58
N GLN A 57 -13.47 -1.25 10.19
CA GLN A 57 -14.90 -1.52 9.93
C GLN A 57 -15.79 -0.31 10.25
N PHE A 58 -15.31 0.61 11.09
CA PHE A 58 -16.03 1.85 11.45
C PHE A 58 -15.73 3.01 10.48
N LEU A 59 -14.84 2.83 9.50
CA LEU A 59 -14.56 3.85 8.49
C LEU A 59 -15.66 3.92 7.45
N ARG A 60 -16.36 5.06 7.44
CA ARG A 60 -17.29 5.44 6.37
C ARG A 60 -16.56 5.59 5.05
N LEU A 61 -17.28 5.38 3.95
CA LEU A 61 -16.77 5.54 2.58
C LEU A 61 -16.19 6.95 2.34
N SER A 62 -16.84 8.00 2.84
CA SER A 62 -16.35 9.37 2.75
C SER A 62 -14.98 9.56 3.41
N SER A 63 -14.76 8.95 4.59
CA SER A 63 -13.46 8.96 5.25
C SER A 63 -12.39 8.23 4.41
N LYS A 64 -12.73 7.06 3.84
CA LYS A 64 -11.83 6.32 2.94
C LYS A 64 -11.40 7.15 1.74
N ILE A 65 -12.33 7.90 1.13
CA ILE A 65 -12.02 8.84 0.04
C ILE A 65 -11.09 9.96 0.53
N ASN A 66 -11.39 10.57 1.68
CA ASN A 66 -10.57 11.64 2.26
C ASN A 66 -9.12 11.18 2.53
N TYR A 67 -8.93 9.98 3.06
CA TYR A 67 -7.58 9.44 3.27
C TYR A 67 -6.85 9.18 1.95
N ASN A 68 -7.54 8.75 0.89
CA ASN A 68 -6.93 8.64 -0.44
C ASN A 68 -6.51 10.00 -1.00
N ILE A 69 -7.28 11.07 -0.78
CA ILE A 69 -6.88 12.43 -1.17
C ILE A 69 -5.63 12.86 -0.39
N LYS A 70 -5.58 12.59 0.92
CA LYS A 70 -4.39 12.88 1.76
C LYS A 70 -3.16 12.10 1.27
N ALA A 71 -3.32 10.81 0.99
CA ALA A 71 -2.26 9.95 0.48
C ALA A 71 -1.73 10.46 -0.87
N TYR A 72 -2.63 10.81 -1.80
CA TYR A 72 -2.26 11.38 -3.09
C TYR A 72 -1.39 12.65 -2.94
N LYS A 73 -1.76 13.54 -2.01
CA LYS A 73 -0.95 14.74 -1.68
C LYS A 73 0.38 14.41 -1.01
N ALA A 74 0.46 13.30 -0.27
CA ALA A 74 1.74 12.81 0.26
C ALA A 74 2.63 12.27 -0.87
N PHE A 75 2.04 11.55 -1.83
CA PHE A 75 2.76 10.98 -2.96
C PHE A 75 3.38 12.03 -3.89
N SER A 76 2.75 13.18 -4.07
CA SER A 76 3.29 14.27 -4.89
C SER A 76 4.59 14.87 -4.34
N LYS A 77 4.97 14.56 -3.09
CA LYS A 77 6.23 15.00 -2.47
C LYS A 77 7.37 14.01 -2.65
N LEU A 78 7.10 12.83 -3.21
CA LEU A 78 8.09 11.76 -3.40
C LEU A 78 8.91 12.00 -4.67
N ARG A 79 10.16 11.56 -4.67
CA ARG A 79 11.05 11.69 -5.84
C ARG A 79 11.30 10.33 -6.47
N ASN A 80 10.81 10.16 -7.70
CA ASN A 80 10.93 8.90 -8.46
C ASN A 80 10.48 7.67 -7.64
N PRO A 81 9.22 7.64 -7.15
CA PRO A 81 8.78 6.55 -6.28
C PRO A 81 8.58 5.25 -7.05
N PHE A 82 8.83 4.13 -6.37
CA PHE A 82 8.38 2.80 -6.78
C PHE A 82 7.50 2.25 -5.65
N PHE A 83 6.20 2.11 -5.92
CA PHE A 83 5.24 1.76 -4.89
C PHE A 83 5.11 0.25 -4.73
N ILE A 84 5.07 -0.21 -3.48
CA ILE A 84 4.73 -1.58 -3.11
C ILE A 84 3.45 -1.49 -2.27
N ILE A 85 2.33 -1.93 -2.82
CA ILE A 85 1.02 -1.85 -2.19
C ILE A 85 0.80 -3.13 -1.39
N GLN A 86 0.70 -3.00 -0.06
CA GLN A 86 0.43 -4.14 0.81
C GLN A 86 -1.07 -4.43 0.84
N ARG A 87 -1.49 -5.57 0.29
CA ARG A 87 -2.90 -5.99 0.20
C ARG A 87 -3.73 -5.13 -0.74
N PHE A 88 -4.77 -5.71 -1.34
CA PHE A 88 -5.75 -4.94 -2.11
C PHE A 88 -6.86 -4.43 -1.18
N ASN A 89 -6.96 -3.11 -0.98
CA ASN A 89 -8.04 -2.48 -0.20
C ASN A 89 -8.16 -0.98 -0.57
N TYR A 90 -8.94 -0.19 0.15
CA TYR A 90 -9.25 1.21 -0.14
C TYR A 90 -8.02 2.11 -0.29
N HIS A 91 -6.92 1.81 0.40
CA HIS A 91 -5.66 2.56 0.31
C HIS A 91 -4.93 2.34 -1.02
N SER A 92 -5.24 1.27 -1.75
CA SER A 92 -4.67 1.00 -3.06
C SER A 92 -5.12 2.03 -4.10
N LEU A 93 -6.32 2.61 -3.94
CA LEU A 93 -6.91 3.55 -4.90
C LEU A 93 -6.01 4.76 -5.18
N ALA A 94 -5.50 5.44 -4.15
CA ALA A 94 -4.64 6.61 -4.37
C ALA A 94 -3.35 6.25 -5.10
N VAL A 95 -2.75 5.10 -4.78
CA VAL A 95 -1.51 4.64 -5.42
C VAL A 95 -1.77 4.36 -6.89
N LEU A 96 -2.85 3.64 -7.21
CA LEU A 96 -3.22 3.32 -8.59
C LEU A 96 -3.47 4.59 -9.41
N LEU A 97 -4.27 5.52 -8.89
CA LEU A 97 -4.55 6.79 -9.57
C LEU A 97 -3.28 7.61 -9.79
N PHE A 98 -2.41 7.69 -8.79
CA PHE A 98 -1.14 8.41 -8.88
C PHE A 98 -0.22 7.76 -9.92
N CYS A 99 -0.08 6.43 -9.86
CA CYS A 99 0.75 5.69 -10.80
C CYS A 99 0.25 5.81 -12.24
N MET A 100 -1.06 5.67 -12.45
CA MET A 100 -1.68 5.82 -13.76
C MET A 100 -1.46 7.22 -14.34
N LYS A 101 -1.68 8.28 -13.54
CA LYS A 101 -1.49 9.66 -13.99
C LYS A 101 -0.04 10.01 -14.33
N HIS A 102 0.93 9.42 -13.62
CA HIS A 102 2.35 9.76 -13.75
C HIS A 102 3.17 8.72 -14.52
N GLY A 103 2.56 7.63 -15.02
CA GLY A 103 3.27 6.55 -15.69
C GLY A 103 4.26 5.80 -14.78
N ILE A 104 3.98 5.75 -13.48
CA ILE A 104 4.87 5.15 -12.47
C ILE A 104 4.54 3.67 -12.30
N LYS A 105 5.57 2.84 -12.15
CA LYS A 105 5.42 1.40 -11.88
C LYS A 105 5.13 1.17 -10.39
N TYR A 106 4.31 0.17 -10.12
CA TYR A 106 4.02 -0.32 -8.79
C TYR A 106 4.05 -1.85 -8.77
N ALA A 107 4.16 -2.41 -7.58
CA ALA A 107 4.01 -3.84 -7.31
C ALA A 107 2.93 -4.04 -6.24
N TYR A 108 2.24 -5.15 -6.32
CA TYR A 108 1.33 -5.62 -5.29
C TYR A 108 2.04 -6.68 -4.46
N ASP A 109 2.04 -6.48 -3.14
CA ASP A 109 2.37 -7.50 -2.16
C ASP A 109 1.05 -8.14 -1.70
N LEU A 110 0.69 -9.26 -2.34
CA LEU A 110 -0.52 -10.04 -2.08
C LEU A 110 -0.12 -11.40 -1.49
N ASP A 111 -0.91 -11.89 -0.54
CA ASP A 111 -0.77 -13.28 -0.07
C ASP A 111 -1.61 -14.26 -0.89
N ASP A 112 -1.28 -15.54 -0.82
CA ASP A 112 -2.06 -16.62 -1.44
C ASP A 112 -3.49 -16.66 -0.92
N TRP A 113 -3.71 -16.29 0.35
CA TRP A 113 -5.04 -16.21 0.94
C TRP A 113 -5.88 -15.10 0.28
N GLU A 114 -5.30 -13.94 0.00
CA GLU A 114 -5.99 -12.85 -0.69
C GLU A 114 -6.31 -13.20 -2.14
N PHE A 115 -5.51 -14.06 -2.77
CA PHE A 115 -5.77 -14.55 -4.11
C PHE A 115 -6.85 -15.66 -4.16
N ARG A 116 -7.11 -16.32 -3.02
CA ARG A 116 -8.03 -17.47 -2.89
C ARG A 116 -9.42 -17.10 -2.35
N GLU A 117 -9.55 -16.06 -1.52
CA GLU A 117 -10.88 -15.63 -1.07
C GLU A 117 -11.71 -15.06 -2.23
N ASN A 118 -13.03 -15.23 -2.17
CA ASN A 118 -13.95 -14.52 -3.06
C ASN A 118 -13.80 -13.01 -2.80
N ILE A 119 -12.93 -12.36 -3.57
CA ILE A 119 -12.83 -10.92 -3.63
C ILE A 119 -14.10 -10.42 -4.35
N ASP A 120 -15.20 -10.32 -3.61
CA ASP A 120 -16.42 -9.60 -4.03
C ASP A 120 -16.22 -8.07 -4.01
N TYR A 121 -14.97 -7.60 -4.13
CA TYR A 121 -14.65 -6.19 -4.37
C TYR A 121 -14.65 -5.89 -5.88
N ILE A 122 -15.86 -5.71 -6.42
CA ILE A 122 -16.25 -4.84 -7.56
C ILE A 122 -15.65 -5.14 -8.95
N LEU A 123 -14.52 -5.83 -9.09
CA LEU A 123 -13.89 -6.10 -10.39
C LEU A 123 -13.42 -7.56 -10.48
N SER A 124 -14.33 -8.43 -10.90
CA SER A 124 -14.22 -9.88 -11.06
C SER A 124 -13.25 -10.36 -12.16
N VAL A 125 -12.15 -9.64 -12.42
CA VAL A 125 -11.29 -9.85 -13.60
C VAL A 125 -10.00 -10.65 -13.30
N LEU A 126 -9.69 -10.93 -12.03
CA LEU A 126 -8.47 -11.69 -11.69
C LEU A 126 -8.74 -13.21 -11.67
N PRO A 127 -7.97 -14.02 -12.43
CA PRO A 127 -8.17 -15.45 -12.51
C PRO A 127 -7.83 -16.12 -11.18
N ARG A 128 -8.72 -16.98 -10.70
CA ARG A 128 -8.54 -17.79 -9.48
C ARG A 128 -7.39 -18.79 -9.69
N SER A 129 -6.46 -18.84 -8.75
CA SER A 129 -5.48 -19.94 -8.69
C SER A 129 -6.15 -21.13 -8.02
N LYS A 130 -6.33 -22.23 -8.76
CA LYS A 130 -6.81 -23.50 -8.20
C LYS A 130 -5.64 -24.20 -7.49
N ALA A 131 -5.71 -24.25 -6.17
CA ALA A 131 -5.08 -25.29 -5.37
C ALA A 131 -6.04 -25.67 -4.24
#